data_AF-A0A444W5F7-F1
#
_entry.id   AF-A0A444W5F7-F1
#
_cell.length_a   1.000
_cell.length_b   1.000
_cell.length_c   1.000
_cell.angle_alpha   90.00
_cell.angle_beta   90.00
_cell.angle_gamma   90.00
#
_symmetry.space_group_name_H-M   'P 1'
#
loop_
_entity.id
_entity.type
_entity.pdbx_description
1 polymer ?
#
loop_
_entity_poly.entity_id
_entity_poly.type
_entity_poly.pdbx_seq_one_letter_code
_entity_poly.pdbx_strand_id
1 'polypeptide(L)'
;MKNILFTGIFILLVNSLIAQKVNVYPKNSYVEENLDLNAVSLIFSQSIDAADFETRLNYPDERISNLDLNHDGKVDYLRVSEKIQNNIKIIIIQSEIKPNIFEDVATINIIMNSRNTGYSNDSGIRAKDIIIPFVFTVLDVFLHRR
;
A
#
# COMPACT_ATOMS: atom_id res chain seq x y z
N MET A 1 11.55 -47.31 16.43
CA MET A 1 10.77 -46.79 15.30
C MET A 1 10.54 -45.30 15.47
N LYS A 2 10.93 -44.54 14.44
CA LYS A 2 10.24 -43.34 13.97
C LYS A 2 10.47 -42.06 14.77
N ASN A 3 11.58 -41.42 14.39
CA ASN A 3 11.85 -39.97 14.36
C ASN A 3 10.80 -39.17 13.55
N ILE A 4 9.54 -39.60 13.58
CA ILE A 4 8.41 -39.06 12.82
C ILE A 4 7.63 -38.04 13.66
N LEU A 5 7.81 -38.05 15.00
CA LEU A 5 7.25 -37.01 15.86
C LEU A 5 7.95 -35.64 15.65
N PHE A 6 9.22 -35.63 15.23
CA PHE A 6 9.96 -34.39 14.96
C PHE A 6 9.75 -33.84 13.54
N THR A 7 9.30 -34.65 12.58
CA THR A 7 9.02 -34.20 11.21
C THR A 7 7.63 -33.59 11.03
N GLY A 8 6.71 -33.81 11.98
CA GLY A 8 5.35 -33.25 11.93
C GLY A 8 5.22 -31.80 12.42
N ILE A 9 6.17 -31.30 13.23
CA ILE A 9 6.09 -29.95 13.80
C ILE A 9 6.71 -28.87 12.89
N PHE A 10 7.57 -29.26 11.96
CA PHE A 10 8.19 -28.32 11.02
C PHE A 10 7.22 -27.82 9.91
N ILE A 11 6.09 -28.51 9.70
CA ILE A 11 5.15 -28.23 8.60
C ILE A 11 4.08 -27.20 8.96
N LEU A 12 3.96 -26.78 10.24
CA LEU A 12 3.04 -25.69 10.64
C LEU A 12 3.63 -24.28 10.47
N LEU A 13 4.83 -24.16 9.93
CA LEU A 13 5.49 -22.87 9.62
C LEU A 13 5.02 -22.22 8.32
N VAL A 14 4.04 -22.79 7.62
CA VAL A 14 3.45 -22.16 6.44
C VAL A 14 2.39 -21.15 6.89
N ASN A 15 2.83 -20.08 7.55
CA ASN A 15 2.02 -18.87 7.65
C ASN A 15 1.86 -18.35 6.23
N SER A 16 0.70 -18.59 5.63
CA SER A 16 0.28 -17.85 4.46
C SER A 16 0.14 -16.39 4.87
N LEU A 17 1.17 -15.60 4.57
CA LEU A 17 1.04 -14.15 4.53
C LEU A 17 -0.03 -13.85 3.47
N ILE A 18 -1.26 -13.63 3.91
CA ILE A 18 -2.29 -13.11 3.03
C ILE A 18 -1.90 -11.67 2.74
N ALA A 19 -1.12 -11.47 1.67
CA ALA A 19 -0.91 -10.14 1.11
C ALA A 19 -2.29 -9.64 0.65
N GLN A 20 -2.84 -8.65 1.35
CA GLN A 20 -4.04 -7.97 0.88
C GLN A 20 -3.67 -7.25 -0.42
N LYS A 21 -4.24 -7.68 -1.54
CA LYS A 21 -4.02 -7.04 -2.84
C LYS A 21 -4.58 -5.62 -2.78
N VAL A 22 -3.69 -4.63 -2.87
CA VAL A 22 -4.08 -3.23 -2.98
C VAL A 22 -4.53 -2.97 -4.41
N ASN A 23 -5.78 -2.56 -4.60
CA ASN A 23 -6.32 -2.21 -5.91
C ASN A 23 -6.09 -0.73 -6.18
N VAL A 24 -5.51 -0.43 -7.34
CA VAL A 24 -5.31 0.92 -7.86
C VAL A 24 -6.32 1.14 -8.98
N TYR A 25 -7.09 2.22 -8.90
CA TYR A 25 -8.12 2.57 -9.86
C TYR A 25 -7.64 3.76 -10.69
N PRO A 26 -7.28 3.58 -11.98
CA PRO A 26 -6.91 4.67 -12.85
C PRO A 26 -8.15 5.52 -13.19
N LYS A 27 -7.94 6.81 -13.44
CA LYS A 27 -9.02 7.74 -13.83
C LYS A 27 -9.57 7.45 -15.23
N ASN A 28 -8.70 7.06 -16.16
CA ASN A 28 -9.04 6.78 -17.54
C ASN A 28 -8.02 5.81 -18.17
N SER A 29 -8.28 5.37 -19.40
CA SER A 29 -7.41 4.43 -20.12
C SER A 29 -6.02 4.99 -20.41
N TYR A 30 -5.90 6.29 -20.68
CA TYR A 30 -4.59 6.92 -20.87
C TYR A 30 -3.71 6.78 -19.63
N VAL A 31 -4.27 6.95 -18.43
CA VAL A 31 -3.53 6.71 -17.19
C VAL A 31 -3.17 5.24 -17.05
N GLU A 32 -4.09 4.32 -17.30
CA GLU A 32 -3.82 2.87 -17.23
C GLU A 32 -2.68 2.44 -18.16
N GLU A 33 -2.57 3.05 -19.34
CA GLU A 33 -1.52 2.77 -20.33
C GLU A 33 -0.16 3.38 -19.97
N ASN A 34 -0.13 4.47 -19.20
CA ASN A 34 1.08 5.26 -18.93
C ASN A 34 1.53 5.24 -17.46
N LEU A 35 0.81 4.54 -16.58
CA LEU A 35 1.14 4.35 -15.17
C LEU A 35 1.10 2.86 -14.83
N ASP A 36 2.22 2.29 -14.38
CA ASP A 36 2.24 0.89 -13.96
C ASP A 36 1.49 0.71 -12.63
N LEU A 37 0.22 0.33 -12.74
CA LEU A 37 -0.67 0.16 -11.59
C LEU A 37 -0.21 -0.96 -10.63
N ASN A 38 0.53 -1.95 -11.11
CA ASN A 38 1.07 -3.01 -10.27
C ASN A 38 2.27 -2.50 -9.47
N ALA A 39 3.16 -1.74 -10.11
CA ALA A 39 4.28 -1.07 -9.43
C ALA A 39 3.76 -0.07 -8.40
N VAL A 40 2.74 0.74 -8.73
CA VAL A 40 2.08 1.65 -7.79
C VAL A 40 1.54 0.90 -6.58
N SER A 41 0.83 -0.20 -6.78
CA SER A 41 0.30 -1.05 -5.70
C SER A 41 1.41 -1.61 -4.80
N LEU A 42 2.49 -2.08 -5.41
CA LEU A 42 3.64 -2.64 -4.71
C LEU A 42 4.37 -1.60 -3.87
N ILE A 43 4.67 -0.43 -4.46
CA ILE A 43 5.37 0.65 -3.78
C ILE A 43 4.51 1.20 -2.65
N PHE A 44 3.21 1.41 -2.89
CA PHE A 44 2.28 1.82 -1.84
C PHE A 44 2.34 0.85 -0.66
N SER A 45 2.29 -0.46 -0.92
CA SER A 45 2.35 -1.52 0.09
C SER A 45 3.65 -1.52 0.91
N GLN A 46 4.76 -1.09 0.31
CA GLN A 46 6.08 -1.03 0.95
C GLN A 46 6.38 0.32 1.59
N SER A 47 5.58 1.35 1.30
CA SER A 47 5.83 2.72 1.75
C SER A 47 5.50 2.88 3.23
N ILE A 48 6.34 3.67 3.91
CA ILE A 48 6.20 3.94 5.34
C ILE A 48 4.99 4.84 5.61
N ASP A 49 4.80 5.85 4.76
CA ASP A 49 3.78 6.88 4.82
C ASP A 49 3.55 7.48 3.41
N ALA A 50 2.69 8.49 3.32
CA ALA A 50 2.37 9.16 2.05
C ALA A 50 3.57 9.87 1.43
N ALA A 51 4.50 10.40 2.23
CA ALA A 51 5.67 11.13 1.73
C ALA A 51 6.72 10.17 1.14
N ASP A 52 6.97 9.04 1.80
CA ASP A 52 7.80 7.95 1.25
C ASP A 52 7.16 7.38 -0.04
N PHE A 53 5.83 7.22 -0.05
CA PHE A 53 5.11 6.78 -1.24
C PHE A 53 5.26 7.75 -2.42
N GLU A 54 5.03 9.04 -2.19
CA GLU A 54 5.21 10.09 -3.20
C GLU A 54 6.65 10.13 -3.72
N THR A 55 7.63 10.05 -2.81
CA THR A 55 9.06 10.06 -3.18
C THR A 55 9.40 8.88 -4.07
N ARG A 56 8.96 7.67 -3.72
CA ARG A 56 9.23 6.46 -4.51
C ARG A 56 8.50 6.45 -5.84
N LEU A 57 7.28 7.00 -5.87
CA LEU A 57 6.48 7.11 -7.09
C LEU A 57 7.19 7.94 -8.18
N ASN A 58 7.98 8.94 -7.76
CA ASN A 58 8.75 9.82 -8.63
C ASN A 58 10.24 9.45 -8.73
N TYR A 59 10.64 8.29 -8.21
CA TYR A 59 12.05 7.90 -8.24
C TYR A 59 12.48 7.59 -9.69
N PRO A 60 13.54 8.24 -10.22
CA PRO A 60 13.85 8.23 -11.66
C PRO A 60 14.22 6.83 -12.18
N ASP A 61 14.79 5.98 -11.33
CA ASP A 61 15.27 4.65 -11.72
C ASP A 61 14.13 3.62 -11.87
N GLU A 62 12.97 3.83 -11.24
CA GLU A 62 11.87 2.86 -11.18
C GLU A 62 10.93 2.93 -12.40
N ARG A 63 10.97 4.02 -13.18
CA ARG A 63 10.19 4.23 -14.42
C ARG A 63 8.69 3.85 -14.31
N ILE A 64 8.07 4.19 -13.19
CA ILE A 64 6.69 3.80 -12.84
C ILE A 64 5.65 4.54 -13.71
N SER A 65 5.95 5.78 -14.07
CA SER A 65 5.05 6.68 -14.80
C SER A 65 5.74 7.23 -16.04
N ASN A 66 5.01 7.27 -17.14
CA ASN A 66 5.34 8.04 -18.35
C ASN A 66 4.27 9.10 -18.64
N LEU A 67 3.49 9.51 -17.62
CA LEU A 67 2.42 10.49 -17.78
C LEU A 67 2.98 11.85 -18.22
N ASP A 68 2.39 12.42 -19.26
CA ASP A 68 2.64 13.78 -19.77
C ASP A 68 1.28 14.38 -20.15
N LEU A 69 0.49 14.75 -19.13
CA LEU A 69 -0.87 15.25 -19.33
C LEU A 69 -0.88 16.68 -19.89
N ASN A 70 0.14 17.48 -19.58
CA ASN A 70 0.25 18.84 -20.08
C ASN A 70 0.91 18.92 -21.48
N HIS A 71 1.41 17.80 -22.01
CA HIS A 71 2.03 17.64 -23.32
C HIS A 71 3.28 18.52 -23.49
N ASP A 72 4.07 18.69 -22.44
CA ASP A 72 5.32 19.47 -22.47
C ASP A 72 6.57 18.64 -22.81
N GLY A 73 6.38 17.33 -22.99
CA GLY A 73 7.43 16.36 -23.29
C GLY A 73 8.24 15.90 -22.08
N LYS A 74 7.82 16.25 -20.86
CA LYS A 74 8.41 15.78 -19.60
C LYS A 74 7.40 14.90 -18.87
N VAL A 75 7.94 13.98 -18.07
CA VAL A 75 7.11 13.19 -17.18
C VAL A 75 6.59 14.11 -16.06
N ASP A 76 5.27 14.12 -15.88
CA ASP A 76 4.60 14.88 -14.84
C ASP A 76 5.03 14.41 -13.44
N TYR A 77 5.15 15.36 -12.52
CA TYR A 77 5.31 15.05 -11.10
C TYR A 77 4.01 14.49 -10.51
N LEU A 78 4.09 13.38 -9.79
CA LEU A 78 2.96 12.76 -9.12
C LEU A 78 2.96 13.07 -7.62
N ARG A 79 1.97 13.82 -7.14
CA ARG A 79 1.76 14.03 -5.72
C ARG A 79 0.73 13.06 -5.13
N VAL A 80 0.78 12.86 -3.82
CA VAL A 80 -0.12 12.00 -3.07
C VAL A 80 -0.92 12.85 -2.08
N SER A 81 -2.24 12.66 -2.07
CA SER A 81 -3.11 13.20 -1.04
C SER A 81 -3.98 12.11 -0.42
N GLU A 82 -4.39 12.31 0.84
CA GLU A 82 -5.18 11.32 1.57
C GLU A 82 -6.50 11.93 2.03
N LYS A 83 -7.58 11.12 1.98
CA LYS A 83 -8.89 11.49 2.52
C LYS A 83 -9.50 10.30 3.26
N ILE A 84 -10.24 10.57 4.33
CA ILE A 84 -11.04 9.55 5.03
C ILE A 84 -12.51 9.84 4.82
N GLN A 85 -13.27 8.83 4.39
CA GLN A 85 -14.72 8.91 4.20
C GLN A 85 -15.37 7.57 4.57
N ASN A 86 -16.32 7.58 5.51
CA ASN A 86 -17.13 6.41 5.89
C ASN A 86 -16.29 5.13 6.15
N ASN A 87 -15.23 5.24 6.95
CA ASN A 87 -14.28 4.16 7.25
C ASN A 87 -13.42 3.68 6.07
N ILE A 88 -13.42 4.40 4.96
CA ILE A 88 -12.53 4.15 3.83
C ILE A 88 -11.46 5.26 3.83
N LYS A 89 -10.19 4.85 3.89
CA LYS A 89 -9.06 5.72 3.57
C LYS A 89 -8.83 5.68 2.06
N ILE A 90 -8.88 6.84 1.43
CA ILE A 90 -8.72 7.04 0.00
C ILE A 90 -7.39 7.75 -0.20
N ILE A 91 -6.47 7.10 -0.91
CA ILE A 91 -5.23 7.71 -1.38
C ILE A 91 -5.48 8.18 -2.81
N ILE A 92 -5.20 9.43 -3.09
CA ILE A 92 -5.40 10.06 -4.40
C ILE A 92 -4.03 10.43 -4.94
N ILE A 93 -3.69 9.88 -6.09
CA ILE A 93 -2.48 10.21 -6.85
C ILE A 93 -2.88 11.28 -7.86
N GLN A 94 -2.14 12.39 -7.90
CA GLN A 94 -2.45 13.54 -8.73
C GLN A 94 -1.21 13.97 -9.51
N SER A 95 -1.37 14.27 -10.80
CA SER A 95 -0.32 14.87 -11.63
C SER A 95 -0.33 16.39 -11.49
N GLU A 96 0.85 17.02 -11.36
CA GLU A 96 1.02 18.47 -11.44
C GLU A 96 1.13 18.93 -12.90
N ILE A 97 0.00 19.31 -13.50
CA ILE A 97 -0.05 19.73 -14.91
C ILE A 97 0.48 21.16 -15.11
N LYS A 98 0.41 22.01 -14.09
CA LYS A 98 0.94 23.40 -14.04
C LYS A 98 1.25 23.75 -12.58
N PRO A 99 2.05 24.81 -12.31
CA PRO A 99 2.33 25.24 -10.94
C PRO A 99 1.07 25.42 -10.11
N ASN A 100 0.95 24.63 -9.04
CA ASN A 100 -0.21 24.60 -8.14
C ASN A 100 -1.55 24.14 -8.77
N ILE A 101 -1.54 23.51 -9.95
CA ILE A 101 -2.73 22.94 -10.60
C ILE A 101 -2.51 21.44 -10.75
N PHE A 102 -3.40 20.67 -10.15
CA PHE A 102 -3.27 19.23 -10.04
C PHE A 102 -4.49 18.54 -10.60
N GLU A 103 -4.26 17.41 -11.25
CA GLU A 103 -5.30 16.56 -11.81
C GLU A 103 -5.20 15.16 -11.21
N ASP A 104 -6.32 14.64 -10.68
CA ASP A 104 -6.38 13.25 -10.20
C ASP A 104 -6.08 12.29 -11.34
N VAL A 105 -5.22 11.30 -11.09
CA VAL A 105 -4.87 10.26 -12.09
C VAL A 105 -5.23 8.86 -11.63
N ALA A 106 -5.08 8.56 -10.34
CA ALA A 106 -5.43 7.25 -9.80
C ALA A 106 -5.83 7.33 -8.33
N THR A 107 -6.58 6.33 -7.87
CA THR A 107 -7.01 6.22 -6.46
C THR A 107 -6.75 4.83 -5.90
N ILE A 108 -6.51 4.77 -4.58
CA ILE A 108 -6.39 3.53 -3.81
C ILE A 108 -7.39 3.60 -2.66
N ASN A 109 -8.27 2.61 -2.56
CA ASN A 109 -9.29 2.54 -1.52
C ASN A 109 -8.94 1.47 -0.48
N ILE A 110 -8.90 1.87 0.79
CA ILE A 110 -8.51 1.03 1.91
C ILE A 110 -9.64 1.02 2.94
N ILE A 111 -10.22 -0.14 3.18
CA ILE A 111 -11.24 -0.30 4.22
C ILE A 111 -10.54 -0.40 5.58
N MET A 112 -10.85 0.54 6.48
CA MET A 112 -10.35 0.52 7.85
C MET A 112 -11.21 -0.44 8.69
N ASN A 113 -10.78 -1.70 8.82
CA ASN A 113 -11.46 -2.68 9.66
C ASN A 113 -11.30 -2.33 11.15
N SER A 114 -12.44 -2.17 11.84
CA SER A 114 -12.54 -1.76 13.26
C SER A 114 -12.04 -2.78 14.30
N ARG A 115 -11.20 -3.77 13.93
CA ARG A 115 -10.65 -4.77 14.89
C ARG A 115 -9.28 -4.41 15.48
N ASN A 116 -8.65 -3.32 15.03
CA ASN A 116 -7.43 -2.79 15.64
C ASN A 116 -7.62 -1.31 15.98
N THR A 117 -8.54 -1.02 16.91
CA THR A 117 -8.45 0.21 17.71
C THR A 117 -7.53 -0.07 18.88
N GLY A 118 -6.23 -0.10 18.61
CA GLY A 118 -5.19 -0.19 19.62
C GLY A 118 -3.97 0.56 19.13
N TYR A 119 -3.87 1.84 19.54
CA TYR A 119 -2.80 2.81 19.24
C TYR A 119 -2.81 3.34 17.78
N SER A 120 -2.85 4.63 17.44
CA SER A 120 -2.43 5.85 18.15
C SER A 120 -3.17 7.08 17.63
N ASN A 121 -3.25 8.11 18.48
CA ASN A 121 -3.62 9.49 18.12
C ASN A 121 -2.49 10.19 17.34
N ASP A 122 -2.00 9.57 16.26
CA ASP A 122 -1.01 10.21 15.41
C ASP A 122 -1.26 9.92 13.93
N SER A 123 -0.87 10.88 13.12
CA SER A 123 -1.24 11.23 11.76
C SER A 123 -0.84 10.23 10.64
N GLY A 124 -0.95 8.92 10.85
CA GLY A 124 -0.73 7.97 9.76
C GLY A 124 -0.90 6.51 10.14
N ILE A 125 -1.95 5.87 9.61
CA ILE A 125 -1.98 4.41 9.44
C ILE A 125 -1.06 4.07 8.26
N ARG A 126 -0.01 3.28 8.52
CA ARG A 126 1.04 2.93 7.56
C ARG A 126 0.56 1.78 6.67
N ALA A 127 1.03 1.67 5.43
CA ALA A 127 0.66 0.55 4.55
C ALA A 127 1.07 -0.81 5.15
N LYS A 128 2.19 -0.85 5.88
CA LYS A 128 2.60 -2.00 6.69
C LYS A 128 1.65 -2.36 7.84
N ASP A 129 0.77 -1.44 8.27
CA ASP A 129 -0.22 -1.72 9.32
C ASP A 129 -1.48 -2.38 8.72
N ILE A 130 -1.67 -2.27 7.40
CA ILE A 130 -2.64 -3.05 6.61
C ILE A 130 -2.10 -4.46 6.35
N ILE A 131 -0.77 -4.59 6.21
CA ILE A 131 -0.05 -5.86 6.08
C ILE A 131 0.36 -6.32 7.48
N ILE A 132 -0.60 -6.83 8.26
CA ILE A 132 -0.35 -7.37 9.60
C ILE A 132 0.85 -8.33 9.54
N PRO A 133 1.95 -8.10 10.28
CA PRO A 133 2.84 -9.20 10.64
C PRO A 133 2.05 -10.09 11.60
N PHE A 134 1.60 -11.24 11.10
CA PHE A 134 0.91 -12.30 11.86
C PHE A 134 1.74 -12.86 13.05
N VAL A 135 2.86 -12.21 13.39
CA VAL A 135 3.81 -12.64 14.42
C VAL A 135 3.27 -12.45 15.84
N PHE A 136 2.28 -11.57 16.07
CA PHE A 136 1.81 -11.28 17.44
C PHE A 136 0.60 -12.09 17.94
N THR A 137 -0.15 -12.80 17.08
CA THR A 137 -1.34 -13.52 17.57
C THR A 137 -1.00 -14.88 18.19
N VAL A 138 0.07 -15.53 17.72
CA VAL A 138 0.44 -16.87 18.22
C VAL A 138 1.08 -16.80 19.61
N LEU A 139 1.80 -15.71 19.93
CA LEU A 139 2.49 -15.57 21.21
C LEU A 139 1.53 -15.24 22.36
N ASP A 140 0.50 -14.42 22.15
CA ASP A 140 -0.51 -14.12 23.19
C ASP A 140 -1.39 -15.32 23.55
N VAL A 141 -1.73 -16.16 22.56
CA VAL A 141 -2.48 -17.41 22.80
C VAL A 141 -1.64 -18.42 23.60
N PHE A 142 -0.31 -18.38 23.45
CA PHE A 142 0.61 -19.29 24.14
C PHE A 142 1.05 -18.78 25.52
N LEU A 143 1.11 -17.47 25.74
CA LEU A 143 1.56 -16.87 27.01
C LEU A 143 0.43 -16.61 28.02
N HIS A 144 -0.84 -16.50 27.60
CA HIS A 144 -1.96 -16.18 28.51
C HIS A 144 -2.82 -17.37 28.94
N ARG A 145 -2.42 -18.61 28.61
CA ARG A 145 -3.02 -19.82 29.20
C ARG A 145 -2.21 -20.28 30.41
N ARG A 146 -2.45 -19.63 31.54
CA ARG A 146 -2.36 -20.25 32.87
C ARG A 146 -3.64 -19.96 33.63
#